data_AF-A0A3M1KR07-F1
#
_entry.id   AF-A0A3M1KR07-F1
#
_cell.length_a   1.000
_cell.length_b   1.000
_cell.length_c   1.000
_cell.angle_alpha   90.00
_cell.angle_beta   90.00
_cell.angle_gamma   90.00
#
_symmetry.space_group_name_H-M   'P 1'
#
loop_
_entity.id
_entity.type
_entity.pdbx_description
1 polymer ?
#
loop_
_entity_poly.entity_id
_entity_poly.type
_entity_poly.pdbx_seq_one_letter_code
_entity_poly.pdbx_strand_id
1 'polypeptide(L)'
;SQVIQVAPQATIVCSNPGAKSLKNLFETKYPETLENYKINLQVVKGEETLDLGQGHILEFIPTSNPRYPDHLCTYDRKTQVLYTDKLFGAHICTDQVLDEGWIIYEEDRRYYFDCLIAPHARQIALALEKLQAKPAKIYAPAHGSLIKYSLQELTNSYRTWLKQQTSQELKVALIYASAYGNTATIAQAIARGITKAGVTVESINAEFAQPDEIKSVVSEAVGVIMGSPTLGGHAPTQIQTALGIILANTDKTKTVGVFGSYGWSGEAIDLLESKFRNAGYTFGFEPIRVKFKPTDNILKACEEAGTDFAQTLKQARKRKAKQIGITSESARTEQALGRIVGSLSVVTTKQGELKGAMLASWVSQATFNPPGLTVAVAKERAIESLMHKGSKFTLNILAEGNHQPLMKHFLKSFAPGEDRFAGIETIEGNNGCPIIKDSLAYIECRVENRMECGDHWLFYAVAETGNLLQSDGLTAVHHRKSGSHY
;
A
#
# COMPACT_ATOMS: atom_id res chain seq x y z
N SER A 1 4.29 -24.74 18.39
CA SER A 1 4.45 -25.83 19.38
C SER A 1 4.12 -27.21 18.78
N GLN A 2 2.99 -27.39 18.10
CA GLN A 2 2.54 -28.70 17.60
C GLN A 2 3.55 -29.46 16.73
N VAL A 3 4.23 -28.80 15.78
CA VAL A 3 5.25 -29.47 14.94
C VAL A 3 6.41 -30.02 15.76
N ILE A 4 6.84 -29.30 16.81
CA ILE A 4 7.95 -29.72 17.69
C ILE A 4 7.54 -30.92 18.54
N GLN A 5 6.27 -30.99 18.95
CA GLN A 5 5.74 -32.15 19.69
C GLN A 5 5.78 -33.42 18.83
N VAL A 6 5.53 -33.29 17.52
CA VAL A 6 5.54 -34.42 16.59
C VAL A 6 6.95 -34.77 16.09
N ALA A 7 7.84 -33.77 15.99
CA ALA A 7 9.21 -33.94 15.49
C ALA A 7 10.25 -33.28 16.43
N PRO A 8 10.39 -33.76 17.67
CA PRO A 8 11.30 -33.16 18.66
C PRO A 8 12.78 -33.31 18.28
N GLN A 9 13.10 -34.27 17.42
CA GLN A 9 14.45 -34.47 16.87
C GLN A 9 14.84 -33.46 15.80
N ALA A 10 13.87 -32.72 15.22
CA ALA A 10 14.15 -31.81 14.12
C ALA A 10 15.00 -30.61 14.58
N THR A 11 15.89 -30.16 13.69
CA THR A 11 16.65 -28.91 13.87
C THR A 11 16.01 -27.82 13.03
N ILE A 12 15.67 -26.70 13.67
CA ILE A 12 15.12 -25.53 12.99
C ILE A 12 16.28 -24.71 12.43
N VAL A 13 16.33 -24.58 11.11
CA VAL A 13 17.32 -23.77 10.40
C VAL A 13 16.73 -22.40 10.12
N CYS A 14 17.40 -21.34 10.55
CA CYS A 14 16.88 -19.97 10.42
C CYS A 14 18.00 -18.92 10.39
N SER A 15 17.64 -17.69 10.04
CA SER A 15 18.54 -16.54 10.12
C SER A 15 18.84 -16.16 11.57
N ASN A 16 19.90 -15.37 11.80
CA ASN A 16 20.23 -14.89 13.14
C ASN A 16 19.09 -14.05 13.79
N PRO A 17 18.42 -13.11 13.09
CA PRO A 17 17.25 -12.44 13.65
C PRO A 17 16.09 -13.42 13.91
N GLY A 18 15.86 -14.39 13.02
CA GLY A 18 14.84 -15.42 13.20
C GLY A 18 15.07 -16.27 14.45
N ALA A 19 16.31 -16.66 14.72
CA ALA A 19 16.67 -17.42 15.91
C ALA A 19 16.39 -16.63 17.21
N LYS A 20 16.65 -15.32 17.22
CA LYS A 20 16.32 -14.46 18.37
C LYS A 20 14.81 -14.34 18.56
N SER A 21 14.07 -14.11 17.49
CA SER A 21 12.60 -14.03 17.52
C SER A 21 11.97 -15.33 18.00
N LEU A 22 12.44 -16.48 17.50
CA LEU A 22 11.96 -17.80 17.91
C LEU A 22 12.23 -18.08 19.39
N LYS A 23 13.45 -17.78 19.88
CA LYS A 23 13.78 -17.95 21.31
C LYS A 23 12.83 -17.15 22.19
N ASN A 24 12.68 -15.86 21.92
CA ASN A 24 11.76 -15.00 22.67
C ASN A 24 10.31 -15.51 22.58
N LEU A 25 9.87 -15.98 21.41
CA LEU A 25 8.52 -16.52 21.23
C LEU A 25 8.29 -17.79 22.09
N PHE A 26 9.25 -18.71 22.12
CA PHE A 26 9.14 -19.91 22.95
C PHE A 26 9.18 -19.55 24.44
N GLU A 27 10.07 -18.65 24.87
CA GLU A 27 10.19 -18.23 26.27
C GLU A 27 8.94 -17.51 26.78
N THR A 28 8.30 -16.68 25.93
CA THR A 28 7.19 -15.81 26.37
C THR A 28 5.80 -16.37 26.08
N LYS A 29 5.61 -17.11 24.98
CA LYS A 29 4.28 -17.59 24.57
C LYS A 29 4.10 -19.09 24.66
N TYR A 30 5.18 -19.86 24.67
CA TYR A 30 5.12 -21.32 24.69
C TYR A 30 6.12 -21.93 25.71
N PRO A 31 6.20 -21.43 26.96
CA PRO A 31 7.16 -21.93 27.95
C PRO A 31 6.98 -23.43 28.23
N GLU A 32 5.75 -23.94 28.18
CA GLU A 32 5.43 -25.36 28.35
C GLU A 32 6.08 -26.25 27.28
N THR A 33 6.38 -25.69 26.10
CA THR A 33 7.12 -26.41 25.06
C THR A 33 8.58 -26.59 25.46
N LEU A 34 9.20 -25.60 26.11
CA LEU A 34 10.60 -25.67 26.56
C LEU A 34 10.81 -26.61 27.75
N GLU A 35 9.79 -26.79 28.59
CA GLU A 35 9.83 -27.75 29.70
C GLU A 35 9.90 -29.20 29.21
N ASN A 36 9.22 -29.49 28.10
CA ASN A 36 9.04 -30.86 27.60
C ASN A 36 9.97 -31.19 26.42
N TYR A 37 10.47 -30.19 25.70
CA TYR A 37 11.22 -30.38 24.46
C TYR A 37 12.44 -29.48 24.37
N LYS A 38 13.57 -30.07 23.96
CA LYS A 38 14.77 -29.31 23.60
C LYS A 38 14.64 -28.76 22.19
N ILE A 39 14.68 -27.44 22.05
CA ILE A 39 14.64 -26.79 20.73
C ILE A 39 16.04 -26.71 20.13
N ASN A 40 16.27 -27.44 19.04
CA ASN A 40 17.51 -27.39 18.30
C ASN A 40 17.43 -26.29 17.24
N LEU A 41 18.30 -25.27 17.36
CA LEU A 41 18.39 -24.15 16.42
C LEU A 41 19.73 -24.17 15.71
N GLN A 42 19.72 -24.20 14.39
CA GLN A 42 20.88 -23.95 13.53
C GLN A 42 20.75 -22.56 12.92
N VAL A 43 21.63 -21.66 13.34
CA VAL A 43 21.66 -20.28 12.85
C VAL A 43 22.56 -20.22 11.63
N VAL A 44 21.99 -19.85 10.49
CA VAL A 44 22.72 -19.64 9.25
C VAL A 44 23.59 -18.38 9.38
N LYS A 45 24.88 -18.51 9.08
CA LYS A 45 25.84 -17.40 9.03
C LYS A 45 26.49 -17.32 7.65
N GLY A 46 26.50 -16.12 7.05
CA GLY A 46 27.18 -15.90 5.77
C GLY A 46 26.63 -16.76 4.63
N GLU A 47 27.52 -17.44 3.90
CA GLU A 47 27.22 -18.32 2.75
C GLU A 47 27.20 -19.81 3.14
N GLU A 48 26.80 -20.11 4.38
CA GLU A 48 26.66 -21.50 4.83
C GLU A 48 25.70 -22.31 3.94
N THR A 49 25.98 -23.60 3.83
CA THR A 49 25.17 -24.55 3.07
C THR A 49 24.72 -25.70 3.96
N LEU A 50 23.61 -26.35 3.58
CA LEU A 50 23.11 -27.55 4.25
C LEU A 50 22.92 -28.66 3.22
N ASP A 51 23.66 -29.75 3.38
CA ASP A 51 23.52 -30.93 2.53
C ASP A 51 22.45 -31.86 3.11
N LEU A 52 21.38 -32.09 2.35
CA LEU A 52 20.32 -33.04 2.67
C LEU A 52 20.56 -34.42 2.05
N GLY A 53 21.68 -34.61 1.37
CA GLY A 53 22.01 -35.81 0.61
C GLY A 53 21.42 -35.81 -0.80
N GLN A 54 21.83 -36.81 -1.59
CA GLN A 54 21.38 -36.98 -2.98
C GLN A 54 21.56 -35.75 -3.87
N GLY A 55 22.54 -34.89 -3.58
CA GLY A 55 22.83 -33.66 -4.32
C GLY A 55 22.00 -32.43 -3.90
N HIS A 56 21.08 -32.55 -2.93
CA HIS A 56 20.32 -31.43 -2.40
C HIS A 56 21.18 -30.61 -1.42
N ILE A 57 22.00 -29.73 -1.98
CA ILE A 57 22.80 -28.78 -1.21
C ILE A 57 22.02 -27.46 -1.20
N LEU A 58 21.49 -27.12 -0.04
CA LEU A 58 20.77 -25.88 0.19
C LEU A 58 21.74 -24.75 0.46
N GLU A 59 21.57 -23.64 -0.24
CA GLU A 59 22.30 -22.39 -0.03
C GLU A 59 21.34 -21.36 0.56
N PHE A 60 21.75 -20.71 1.64
CA PHE A 60 20.91 -19.73 2.31
C PHE A 60 21.32 -18.31 1.93
N ILE A 61 20.33 -17.47 1.62
CA ILE A 61 20.54 -16.08 1.16
C ILE A 61 19.73 -15.16 2.08
N PRO A 62 20.36 -14.51 3.07
CA PRO A 62 19.70 -13.52 3.92
C PRO A 62 19.20 -12.34 3.10
N THR A 63 17.91 -12.07 3.19
CA THR A 63 17.21 -11.02 2.43
C THR A 63 16.33 -10.18 3.38
N SER A 64 16.90 -9.87 4.54
CA SER A 64 16.28 -9.07 5.61
C SER A 64 15.80 -7.71 5.13
N ASN A 65 14.65 -7.30 5.65
CA ASN A 65 14.08 -5.98 5.42
C ASN A 65 13.38 -5.48 6.71
N PRO A 66 13.02 -4.19 6.80
CA PRO A 66 12.43 -3.62 8.02
C PRO A 66 11.18 -4.34 8.53
N ARG A 67 10.34 -4.90 7.65
CA ARG A 67 9.15 -5.67 8.04
C ARG A 67 9.47 -7.12 8.39
N TYR A 68 10.43 -7.73 7.70
CA TYR A 68 10.87 -9.10 7.91
C TYR A 68 12.39 -9.14 8.16
N PRO A 69 12.85 -8.78 9.38
CA PRO A 69 14.27 -8.78 9.71
C PRO A 69 14.89 -10.18 9.63
N ASP A 70 14.08 -11.21 9.84
CA ASP A 70 14.44 -12.62 9.84
C ASP A 70 14.38 -13.30 8.47
N HIS A 71 13.99 -12.58 7.42
CA HIS A 71 13.75 -13.13 6.09
C HIS A 71 14.99 -13.81 5.50
N LEU A 72 14.79 -15.06 5.05
CA LEU A 72 15.84 -15.95 4.56
C LEU A 72 15.34 -16.69 3.32
N CYS A 73 15.93 -16.41 2.16
CA CYS A 73 15.69 -17.21 0.97
C CYS A 73 16.59 -18.45 0.99
N THR A 74 16.16 -19.53 0.35
CA THR A 74 16.93 -20.78 0.25
C THR A 74 16.96 -21.26 -1.19
N TYR A 75 18.13 -21.62 -1.71
CA TYR A 75 18.29 -22.16 -3.06
C TYR A 75 18.72 -23.63 -2.99
N ASP A 76 18.01 -24.52 -3.67
CA ASP A 76 18.42 -25.92 -3.82
C ASP A 76 19.17 -26.12 -5.14
N ARG A 77 20.45 -26.48 -5.06
CA ARG A 77 21.31 -26.71 -6.24
C ARG A 77 20.77 -27.76 -7.19
N LYS A 78 20.18 -28.85 -6.68
CA LYS A 78 19.78 -29.99 -7.50
C LYS A 78 18.52 -29.69 -8.29
N THR A 79 17.51 -29.14 -7.62
CA THR A 79 16.20 -28.87 -8.25
C THR A 79 16.16 -27.52 -8.95
N GLN A 80 17.12 -26.64 -8.68
CA GLN A 80 17.13 -25.25 -9.13
C GLN A 80 15.88 -24.48 -8.67
N VAL A 81 15.33 -24.84 -7.51
CA VAL A 81 14.23 -24.14 -6.86
C VAL A 81 14.82 -23.10 -5.91
N LEU A 82 14.32 -21.87 -5.99
CA LEU A 82 14.59 -20.82 -5.02
C LEU A 82 13.33 -20.62 -4.15
N TYR A 83 13.42 -20.97 -2.88
CA TYR A 83 12.40 -20.68 -1.87
C TYR A 83 12.52 -19.21 -1.47
N THR A 84 11.57 -18.40 -1.93
CA THR A 84 11.64 -16.93 -1.87
C THR A 84 10.85 -16.32 -0.71
N ASP A 85 10.13 -17.15 0.06
CA ASP A 85 9.27 -16.75 1.19
C ASP A 85 8.39 -15.55 0.86
N LYS A 86 8.64 -14.35 1.41
CA LYS A 86 7.80 -13.16 1.12
C LYS A 86 8.08 -12.51 -0.22
N LEU A 87 9.13 -12.88 -0.95
CA LEU A 87 9.40 -12.30 -2.27
C LEU A 87 8.65 -13.07 -3.37
N PHE A 88 8.19 -12.32 -4.38
CA PHE A 88 7.49 -12.78 -5.58
C PHE A 88 6.09 -13.41 -5.39
N GLY A 89 5.60 -13.54 -4.16
CA GLY A 89 4.29 -14.13 -3.88
C GLY A 89 3.09 -13.28 -4.33
N ALA A 90 1.90 -13.84 -4.11
CA ALA A 90 0.62 -13.17 -4.27
C ALA A 90 -0.40 -13.73 -3.27
N HIS A 91 -1.30 -12.90 -2.75
CA HIS A 91 -2.37 -13.34 -1.84
C HIS A 91 -3.58 -13.84 -2.63
N ILE A 92 -3.42 -14.97 -3.31
CA ILE A 92 -4.45 -15.62 -4.12
C ILE A 92 -4.61 -17.09 -3.70
N CYS A 93 -5.85 -17.56 -3.65
CA CYS A 93 -6.17 -18.97 -3.46
C CYS A 93 -6.70 -19.53 -4.77
N THR A 94 -6.02 -20.55 -5.30
CA THR A 94 -6.34 -21.18 -6.59
C THR A 94 -5.98 -22.67 -6.51
N ASP A 95 -6.67 -23.49 -7.30
CA ASP A 95 -6.34 -24.90 -7.47
C ASP A 95 -5.03 -25.11 -8.24
N GLN A 96 -4.55 -24.08 -8.95
CA GLN A 96 -3.31 -24.14 -9.72
C GLN A 96 -2.08 -24.03 -8.81
N VAL A 97 -1.34 -25.14 -8.72
CA VAL A 97 -0.07 -25.20 -7.97
C VAL A 97 1.03 -24.36 -8.65
N LEU A 98 1.03 -24.29 -9.99
CA LEU A 98 1.98 -23.51 -10.79
C LEU A 98 1.27 -22.32 -11.45
N ASP A 99 2.04 -21.30 -11.81
CA ASP A 99 1.53 -20.01 -12.31
C ASP A 99 1.22 -19.98 -13.83
N GLU A 100 0.30 -20.82 -14.27
CA GLU A 100 -0.11 -20.84 -15.68
C GLU A 100 -0.97 -19.61 -16.03
N GLY A 101 -0.47 -18.77 -16.93
CA GLY A 101 -1.17 -17.59 -17.45
C GLY A 101 -0.85 -16.29 -16.69
N TRP A 102 -0.01 -15.44 -17.28
CA TRP A 102 0.44 -14.17 -16.69
C TRP A 102 -0.70 -13.27 -16.20
N ILE A 103 -1.67 -13.02 -17.08
CA ILE A 103 -2.74 -12.03 -16.91
C ILE A 103 -3.59 -12.32 -15.67
N ILE A 104 -3.73 -13.60 -15.29
CA ILE A 104 -4.58 -14.00 -14.15
C ILE A 104 -3.95 -13.56 -12.82
N TYR A 105 -2.62 -13.55 -12.73
CA TYR A 105 -1.89 -13.24 -11.50
C TYR A 105 -1.34 -11.81 -11.45
N GLU A 106 -1.34 -11.09 -12.57
CA GLU A 106 -0.66 -9.80 -12.72
C GLU A 106 -1.13 -8.79 -11.66
N GLU A 107 -2.45 -8.66 -11.47
CA GLU A 107 -3.03 -7.70 -10.52
C GLU A 107 -2.65 -8.02 -9.08
N ASP A 108 -2.79 -9.29 -8.66
CA ASP A 108 -2.51 -9.72 -7.29
C ASP A 108 -1.02 -9.62 -6.96
N ARG A 109 -0.15 -9.96 -7.91
CA ARG A 109 1.31 -9.82 -7.76
C ARG A 109 1.72 -8.37 -7.67
N ARG A 110 1.13 -7.50 -8.49
CA ARG A 110 1.39 -6.06 -8.40
C ARG A 110 0.90 -5.51 -7.07
N TYR A 111 -0.31 -5.85 -6.64
CA TYR A 111 -0.86 -5.41 -5.35
C TYR A 111 0.00 -5.91 -4.18
N TYR A 112 0.43 -7.17 -4.22
CA TYR A 112 1.34 -7.75 -3.24
C TYR A 112 2.67 -7.00 -3.18
N PHE A 113 3.29 -6.70 -4.32
CA PHE A 113 4.49 -5.87 -4.40
C PHE A 113 4.27 -4.49 -3.76
N ASP A 114 3.22 -3.82 -4.20
CA ASP A 114 2.85 -2.49 -3.77
C ASP A 114 2.65 -2.37 -2.24
N CYS A 115 2.07 -3.40 -1.61
CA CYS A 115 1.78 -3.41 -0.18
C CYS A 115 2.94 -3.93 0.69
N LEU A 116 3.69 -4.94 0.23
CA LEU A 116 4.70 -5.61 1.05
C LEU A 116 6.14 -5.22 0.69
N ILE A 117 6.37 -4.80 -0.54
CA ILE A 117 7.72 -4.66 -1.12
C ILE A 117 8.09 -3.19 -1.32
N ALA A 118 7.17 -2.38 -1.86
CA ALA A 118 7.44 -0.98 -2.21
C ALA A 118 8.04 -0.12 -1.05
N PRO A 119 7.58 -0.22 0.21
CA PRO A 119 8.17 0.53 1.33
C PRO A 119 9.60 0.12 1.74
N HIS A 120 10.11 -0.95 1.14
CA HIS A 120 11.42 -1.55 1.41
C HIS A 120 12.24 -1.73 0.12
N ALA A 121 11.93 -0.93 -0.92
CA ALA A 121 12.47 -1.11 -2.26
C ALA A 121 14.00 -1.16 -2.31
N ARG A 122 14.69 -0.33 -1.51
CA ARG A 122 16.16 -0.30 -1.46
C ARG A 122 16.76 -1.62 -0.99
N GLN A 123 16.31 -2.14 0.15
CA GLN A 123 16.79 -3.41 0.71
C GLN A 123 16.48 -4.58 -0.23
N ILE A 124 15.31 -4.54 -0.86
CA ILE A 124 14.85 -5.62 -1.74
C ILE A 124 15.58 -5.58 -3.10
N ALA A 125 15.93 -4.40 -3.63
CA ALA A 125 16.78 -4.29 -4.82
C ALA A 125 18.15 -4.97 -4.61
N LEU A 126 18.80 -4.71 -3.46
CA LEU A 126 20.07 -5.37 -3.09
C LEU A 126 19.91 -6.88 -2.89
N ALA A 127 18.78 -7.31 -2.32
CA ALA A 127 18.47 -8.73 -2.21
C ALA A 127 18.34 -9.39 -3.59
N LEU A 128 17.65 -8.75 -4.53
CA LEU A 128 17.45 -9.26 -5.89
C LEU A 128 18.77 -9.44 -6.66
N GLU A 129 19.76 -8.58 -6.45
CA GLU A 129 21.10 -8.76 -7.04
C GLU A 129 21.75 -10.08 -6.60
N LYS A 130 21.64 -10.43 -5.31
CA LYS A 130 22.14 -11.70 -4.77
C LYS A 130 21.38 -12.91 -5.31
N LEU A 131 20.06 -12.78 -5.43
CA LEU A 131 19.20 -13.86 -5.94
C LEU A 131 19.45 -14.13 -7.44
N GLN A 132 19.77 -13.10 -8.22
CA GLN A 132 20.07 -13.23 -9.65
C GLN A 132 21.31 -14.07 -9.96
N ALA A 133 22.25 -14.17 -9.01
CA ALA A 133 23.41 -15.04 -9.15
C ALA A 133 23.05 -16.54 -9.11
N LYS A 134 21.81 -16.89 -8.71
CA LYS A 134 21.35 -18.28 -8.63
C LYS A 134 20.56 -18.64 -9.91
N PRO A 135 20.91 -19.72 -10.63
CA PRO A 135 20.24 -20.12 -11.86
C PRO A 135 18.93 -20.86 -11.57
N ALA A 136 18.01 -20.19 -10.87
CA ALA A 136 16.74 -20.74 -10.47
C ALA A 136 15.79 -20.90 -11.66
N LYS A 137 15.09 -22.04 -11.72
CA LYS A 137 14.05 -22.33 -12.71
C LYS A 137 12.64 -22.20 -12.15
N ILE A 138 12.51 -22.20 -10.83
CA ILE A 138 11.24 -22.05 -10.13
C ILE A 138 11.46 -21.19 -8.89
N TYR A 139 10.59 -20.21 -8.64
CA TYR A 139 10.47 -19.58 -7.33
C TYR A 139 9.33 -20.24 -6.55
N ALA A 140 9.60 -20.57 -5.29
CA ALA A 140 8.62 -21.12 -4.35
C ALA A 140 8.35 -20.07 -3.25
N PRO A 141 7.38 -19.16 -3.46
CA PRO A 141 7.01 -18.17 -2.47
C PRO A 141 6.18 -18.79 -1.34
N ALA A 142 6.01 -18.06 -0.24
CA ALA A 142 5.15 -18.45 0.88
C ALA A 142 3.65 -18.29 0.60
N HIS A 143 3.27 -17.54 -0.45
CA HIS A 143 1.89 -17.21 -0.79
C HIS A 143 1.64 -17.34 -2.29
N GLY A 144 0.54 -17.99 -2.65
CA GLY A 144 0.12 -18.21 -4.05
C GLY A 144 0.81 -19.41 -4.70
N SER A 145 0.75 -19.46 -6.03
CA SER A 145 1.32 -20.55 -6.84
C SER A 145 2.86 -20.48 -6.92
N LEU A 146 3.50 -21.62 -7.18
CA LEU A 146 4.91 -21.67 -7.58
C LEU A 146 5.10 -20.94 -8.91
N ILE A 147 6.19 -20.20 -9.03
CA ILE A 147 6.47 -19.35 -10.18
C ILE A 147 7.49 -20.05 -11.06
N LYS A 148 7.02 -20.61 -12.18
CA LYS A 148 7.83 -21.32 -13.17
C LYS A 148 7.67 -20.69 -14.54
N TYR A 149 6.44 -20.48 -14.98
CA TYR A 149 6.14 -20.05 -16.35
C TYR A 149 6.39 -18.55 -16.52
N SER A 150 6.06 -17.75 -15.50
CA SER A 150 6.26 -16.30 -15.55
C SER A 150 7.49 -15.82 -14.79
N LEU A 151 8.42 -16.71 -14.41
CA LEU A 151 9.59 -16.37 -13.59
C LEU A 151 10.36 -15.17 -14.15
N GLN A 152 10.67 -15.19 -15.44
CA GLN A 152 11.42 -14.11 -16.09
C GLN A 152 10.62 -12.80 -16.14
N GLU A 153 9.34 -12.89 -16.47
CA GLU A 153 8.44 -11.74 -16.60
C GLU A 153 8.23 -11.07 -15.23
N LEU A 154 7.92 -11.85 -14.19
CA LEU A 154 7.75 -11.36 -12.83
C LEU A 154 9.05 -10.74 -12.28
N THR A 155 10.19 -11.35 -12.56
CA THR A 155 11.49 -10.80 -12.14
C THR A 155 11.76 -9.45 -12.81
N ASN A 156 11.45 -9.32 -14.10
CA ASN A 156 11.58 -8.05 -14.82
C ASN A 156 10.59 -6.99 -14.30
N SER A 157 9.36 -7.39 -14.01
CA SER A 157 8.35 -6.53 -13.39
C SER A 157 8.82 -6.02 -12.03
N TYR A 158 9.35 -6.88 -11.16
CA TYR A 158 9.96 -6.48 -9.89
C TYR A 158 11.09 -5.46 -10.08
N ARG A 159 12.01 -5.67 -11.03
CA ARG A 159 13.08 -4.69 -11.32
C ARG A 159 12.53 -3.34 -11.75
N THR A 160 11.52 -3.33 -12.62
CA THR A 160 10.87 -2.11 -13.10
C THR A 160 10.18 -1.38 -11.95
N TRP A 161 9.39 -2.08 -11.14
CA TRP A 161 8.66 -1.48 -10.02
C TRP A 161 9.61 -0.97 -8.93
N LEU A 162 10.69 -1.70 -8.62
CA LEU A 162 11.71 -1.24 -7.67
C LEU A 162 12.39 0.02 -8.18
N LYS A 163 12.79 0.05 -9.46
CA LYS A 163 13.40 1.24 -10.08
C LYS A 163 12.47 2.45 -9.98
N GLN A 164 11.18 2.27 -10.30
CA GLN A 164 10.16 3.31 -10.18
C GLN A 164 10.00 3.83 -8.74
N GLN A 165 10.07 2.94 -7.74
CA GLN A 165 9.99 3.32 -6.33
C GLN A 165 11.26 4.06 -5.86
N THR A 166 12.44 3.66 -6.32
CA THR A 166 13.70 4.31 -5.92
C THR A 166 13.99 5.60 -6.68
N SER A 167 13.32 5.85 -7.81
CA SER A 167 13.55 7.04 -8.65
C SER A 167 12.59 8.19 -8.38
N GLN A 168 11.64 8.06 -7.44
CA GLN A 168 10.79 9.20 -7.10
C GLN A 168 11.63 10.29 -6.42
N GLU A 169 11.25 11.52 -6.67
CA GLU A 169 12.01 12.68 -6.18
C GLU A 169 11.66 13.06 -4.73
N LEU A 170 10.50 12.63 -4.23
CA LEU A 170 10.06 12.87 -2.86
C LEU A 170 10.13 11.57 -2.08
N LYS A 171 10.71 11.63 -0.88
CA LYS A 171 10.90 10.49 0.03
C LYS A 171 10.35 10.82 1.42
N VAL A 172 9.67 9.85 2.04
CA VAL A 172 9.18 9.92 3.41
C VAL A 172 9.84 8.84 4.24
N ALA A 173 10.41 9.24 5.38
CA ALA A 173 10.91 8.31 6.38
C ALA A 173 9.74 7.84 7.26
N LEU A 174 9.47 6.54 7.32
CA LEU A 174 8.42 5.98 8.18
C LEU A 174 9.04 5.07 9.24
N ILE A 175 9.23 5.61 10.44
CA ILE A 175 9.86 4.91 11.57
C ILE A 175 8.78 4.34 12.47
N TYR A 176 8.84 3.06 12.82
CA TYR A 176 7.86 2.45 13.71
C TYR A 176 8.46 1.37 14.62
N ALA A 177 7.71 1.02 15.66
CA ALA A 177 7.90 -0.18 16.47
C ALA A 177 6.54 -0.88 16.63
N SER A 178 6.50 -2.17 16.94
CA SER A 178 5.24 -2.87 17.15
C SER A 178 5.41 -4.15 17.96
N ALA A 179 5.00 -4.11 19.23
CA ALA A 179 5.03 -5.28 20.11
C ALA A 179 4.12 -6.44 19.63
N TYR A 180 2.93 -6.12 19.12
CA TYR A 180 1.92 -7.11 18.71
C TYR A 180 1.48 -6.99 17.24
N GLY A 181 2.22 -6.24 16.42
CA GLY A 181 1.94 -6.08 14.98
C GLY A 181 0.85 -5.07 14.60
N ASN A 182 0.02 -4.59 15.54
CA ASN A 182 -1.04 -3.61 15.21
C ASN A 182 -0.47 -2.29 14.65
N THR A 183 0.51 -1.69 15.33
CA THR A 183 1.20 -0.48 14.83
C THR A 183 1.89 -0.75 13.48
N ALA A 184 2.50 -1.92 13.28
CA ALA A 184 3.08 -2.28 11.99
C ALA A 184 2.01 -2.38 10.87
N THR A 185 0.81 -2.83 11.20
CA THR A 185 -0.32 -2.90 10.25
C THR A 185 -0.77 -1.49 9.84
N ILE A 186 -0.87 -0.57 10.80
CA ILE A 186 -1.18 0.84 10.54
C ILE A 186 -0.08 1.49 9.68
N ALA A 187 1.19 1.22 10.00
CA ALA A 187 2.35 1.71 9.25
C ALA A 187 2.27 1.32 7.77
N GLN A 188 1.87 0.09 7.47
CA GLN A 188 1.72 -0.41 6.10
C GLN A 188 0.60 0.29 5.35
N ALA A 189 -0.54 0.51 6.00
CA ALA A 189 -1.67 1.24 5.39
C ALA A 189 -1.26 2.68 5.03
N ILE A 190 -0.60 3.40 5.94
CA ILE A 190 -0.06 4.75 5.68
C ILE A 190 0.96 4.71 4.54
N ALA A 191 1.91 3.76 4.58
CA ALA A 191 2.93 3.62 3.54
C ALA A 191 2.32 3.37 2.15
N ARG A 192 1.26 2.56 2.09
CA ARG A 192 0.51 2.30 0.86
C ARG A 192 -0.12 3.58 0.32
N GLY A 193 -0.75 4.37 1.19
CA GLY A 193 -1.32 5.67 0.85
C GLY A 193 -0.32 6.65 0.24
N ILE A 194 0.91 6.67 0.76
CA ILE A 194 2.00 7.54 0.28
C ILE A 194 2.56 7.03 -1.06
N THR A 195 2.88 5.74 -1.13
CA THR A 195 3.48 5.13 -2.33
C THR A 195 2.55 5.14 -3.54
N LYS A 196 1.24 4.87 -3.36
CA LYS A 196 0.26 4.96 -4.46
C LYS A 196 0.10 6.39 -4.98
N ALA A 197 0.34 7.38 -4.12
CA ALA A 197 0.39 8.78 -4.48
C ALA A 197 1.75 9.18 -5.07
N GLY A 198 2.62 8.25 -5.46
CA GLY A 198 3.88 8.54 -6.17
C GLY A 198 4.93 9.25 -5.31
N VAL A 199 5.02 8.91 -4.04
CA VAL A 199 6.07 9.36 -3.12
C VAL A 199 6.75 8.13 -2.52
N THR A 200 8.08 8.07 -2.51
CA THR A 200 8.81 6.93 -1.94
C THR A 200 8.62 6.89 -0.44
N VAL A 201 8.40 5.70 0.12
CA VAL A 201 8.48 5.46 1.55
C VAL A 201 9.72 4.64 1.85
N GLU A 202 10.54 5.12 2.77
CA GLU A 202 11.59 4.32 3.40
C GLU A 202 11.15 3.99 4.83
N SER A 203 10.66 2.77 4.99
CA SER A 203 10.19 2.29 6.27
C SER A 203 11.34 1.75 7.12
N ILE A 204 11.34 2.05 8.42
CA ILE A 204 12.33 1.61 9.39
C ILE A 204 11.63 1.01 10.61
N ASN A 205 11.98 -0.22 10.95
CA ASN A 205 11.57 -0.83 12.21
C ASN A 205 12.63 -0.53 13.28
N ALA A 206 12.30 0.37 14.20
CA ALA A 206 13.19 0.85 15.24
C ALA A 206 13.67 -0.25 16.19
N GLU A 207 12.95 -1.39 16.28
CA GLU A 207 13.35 -2.52 17.13
C GLU A 207 14.65 -3.20 16.65
N PHE A 208 14.95 -3.10 15.35
CA PHE A 208 16.08 -3.80 14.73
C PHE A 208 17.08 -2.85 14.05
N ALA A 209 16.68 -1.63 13.74
CA ALA A 209 17.50 -0.65 13.04
C ALA A 209 18.62 -0.10 13.90
N GLN A 210 19.76 0.20 13.26
CA GLN A 210 20.86 0.91 13.91
C GLN A 210 20.62 2.43 13.89
N PRO A 211 21.14 3.19 14.87
CA PRO A 211 21.00 4.64 14.92
C PRO A 211 21.42 5.37 13.63
N ASP A 212 22.52 4.93 13.00
CA ASP A 212 23.02 5.53 11.75
C ASP A 212 22.10 5.30 10.56
N GLU A 213 21.39 4.16 10.54
CA GLU A 213 20.38 3.87 9.51
C GLU A 213 19.21 4.86 9.62
N ILE A 214 18.71 5.07 10.85
CA ILE A 214 17.64 6.06 11.12
C ILE A 214 18.09 7.45 10.69
N LYS A 215 19.32 7.85 11.06
CA LYS A 215 19.88 9.16 10.72
C LYS A 215 19.98 9.37 9.21
N SER A 216 20.48 8.38 8.47
CA SER A 216 20.60 8.44 7.00
C SER A 216 19.23 8.64 6.36
N VAL A 217 18.25 7.80 6.68
CA VAL A 217 16.90 7.86 6.09
C VAL A 217 16.20 9.18 6.40
N VAL A 218 16.30 9.65 7.65
CA VAL A 218 15.68 10.91 8.08
C VAL A 218 16.30 12.11 7.36
N SER A 219 17.61 12.10 7.10
CA SER A 219 18.29 13.21 6.42
C SER A 219 17.81 13.39 4.98
N GLU A 220 17.62 12.30 4.24
CA GLU A 220 17.18 12.30 2.84
C GLU A 220 15.68 12.54 2.65
N ALA A 221 14.86 12.28 3.67
CA ALA A 221 13.41 12.38 3.57
C ALA A 221 12.91 13.84 3.66
N VAL A 222 11.87 14.20 2.89
CA VAL A 222 11.19 15.51 2.97
C VAL A 222 10.08 15.54 4.02
N GLY A 223 9.70 14.37 4.55
CA GLY A 223 8.75 14.22 5.64
C GLY A 223 9.07 12.99 6.49
N VAL A 224 8.67 13.03 7.77
CA VAL A 224 8.99 11.99 8.75
C VAL A 224 7.72 11.55 9.47
N ILE A 225 7.41 10.27 9.46
CA ILE A 225 6.26 9.70 10.15
C ILE A 225 6.78 8.74 11.22
N MET A 226 6.22 8.85 12.44
CA MET A 226 6.63 8.05 13.58
C MET A 226 5.45 7.26 14.18
N GLY A 227 5.63 5.94 14.28
CA GLY A 227 4.65 4.99 14.78
C GLY A 227 5.08 4.34 16.09
N SER A 228 4.25 4.39 17.13
CA SER A 228 4.57 3.75 18.41
C SER A 228 3.40 2.97 18.99
N PRO A 229 3.63 1.78 19.58
CA PRO A 229 2.70 1.22 20.56
C PRO A 229 2.87 1.96 21.89
N THR A 230 1.98 1.69 22.85
CA THR A 230 2.15 2.08 24.25
C THR A 230 2.36 0.84 25.12
N LEU A 231 3.49 0.79 25.84
CA LEU A 231 3.86 -0.31 26.75
C LEU A 231 4.07 0.27 28.15
N GLY A 232 3.22 -0.11 29.10
CA GLY A 232 3.30 0.39 30.48
C GLY A 232 3.25 1.92 30.59
N GLY A 233 2.40 2.58 29.79
CA GLY A 233 2.29 4.05 29.75
C GLY A 233 3.42 4.77 29.03
N HIS A 234 4.34 4.06 28.37
CA HIS A 234 5.51 4.64 27.71
C HIS A 234 5.64 4.20 26.25
N ALA A 235 6.33 5.01 25.45
CA ALA A 235 6.85 4.57 24.17
C ALA A 235 7.99 3.55 24.39
N PRO A 236 8.15 2.51 23.54
CA PRO A 236 9.30 1.62 23.60
C PRO A 236 10.63 2.39 23.56
N THR A 237 11.65 1.89 24.25
CA THR A 237 12.97 2.54 24.33
C THR A 237 13.52 2.89 22.95
N GLN A 238 13.35 2.00 21.98
CA GLN A 238 13.81 2.18 20.60
C GLN A 238 13.12 3.35 19.90
N ILE A 239 11.83 3.59 20.19
CA ILE A 239 11.11 4.77 19.72
C ILE A 239 11.64 6.03 20.39
N GLN A 240 11.93 5.99 21.69
CA GLN A 240 12.51 7.16 22.37
C GLN A 240 13.90 7.52 21.81
N THR A 241 14.75 6.53 21.54
CA THR A 241 16.05 6.74 20.89
C THR A 241 15.88 7.30 19.48
N ALA A 242 14.98 6.72 18.67
CA ALA A 242 14.68 7.19 17.32
C ALA A 242 14.15 8.63 17.32
N LEU A 243 13.31 9.00 18.29
CA LEU A 243 12.79 10.37 18.45
C LEU A 243 13.94 11.36 18.69
N GLY A 244 14.89 11.01 19.57
CA GLY A 244 16.08 11.83 19.82
C GLY A 244 16.89 12.05 18.54
N ILE A 245 17.10 11.00 17.75
CA ILE A 245 17.81 11.07 16.46
C ILE A 245 17.06 11.98 15.48
N ILE A 246 15.74 11.81 15.35
CA ILE A 246 14.89 12.62 14.47
C ILE A 246 14.99 14.09 14.87
N LEU A 247 14.76 14.43 16.14
CA LEU A 247 14.80 15.81 16.62
C LEU A 247 16.17 16.47 16.44
N ALA A 248 17.26 15.70 16.51
CA ALA A 248 18.62 16.21 16.31
C ALA A 248 19.02 16.38 14.84
N ASN A 249 18.36 15.69 13.89
CA ASN A 249 18.81 15.61 12.49
C ASN A 249 17.75 16.04 11.45
N THR A 250 16.57 16.48 11.89
CA THR A 250 15.46 16.90 11.03
C THR A 250 15.32 18.42 11.11
N ASP A 251 15.30 19.09 9.95
CA ASP A 251 15.00 20.52 9.92
C ASP A 251 13.49 20.77 10.06
N LYS A 252 13.13 21.94 10.60
CA LYS A 252 11.73 22.29 10.91
C LYS A 252 10.84 22.51 9.68
N THR A 253 11.39 22.51 8.48
CA THR A 253 10.60 22.65 7.24
C THR A 253 9.97 21.33 6.82
N LYS A 254 10.44 20.20 7.37
CA LYS A 254 9.90 18.87 7.09
C LYS A 254 8.53 18.69 7.76
N THR A 255 7.61 18.08 7.02
CA THR A 255 6.29 17.70 7.53
C THR A 255 6.41 16.44 8.37
N VAL A 256 5.69 16.37 9.50
CA VAL A 256 5.70 15.20 10.39
C VAL A 256 4.34 14.53 10.50
N GLY A 257 4.33 13.25 10.85
CA GLY A 257 3.11 12.50 11.16
C GLY A 257 3.34 11.59 12.36
N VAL A 258 2.30 11.37 13.16
CA VAL A 258 2.36 10.49 14.33
C VAL A 258 1.20 9.52 14.28
N PHE A 259 1.46 8.25 14.58
CA PHE A 259 0.43 7.23 14.69
C PHE A 259 0.76 6.19 15.76
N GLY A 260 -0.24 5.39 16.15
CA GLY A 260 0.00 4.28 17.06
C GLY A 260 -1.22 3.43 17.35
N SER A 261 -0.96 2.20 17.80
CA SER A 261 -1.96 1.33 18.41
C SER A 261 -1.74 1.23 19.92
N TYR A 262 -2.81 1.20 20.69
CA TYR A 262 -2.77 1.11 22.14
C TYR A 262 -3.88 0.23 22.71
N GLY A 263 -3.75 -0.23 23.95
CA GLY A 263 -4.78 -1.01 24.64
C GLY A 263 -5.72 -0.11 25.45
N TRP A 264 -5.28 0.25 26.66
CA TRP A 264 -6.05 1.04 27.61
C TRP A 264 -5.73 2.54 27.53
N SER A 265 -4.47 2.88 27.34
CA SER A 265 -3.94 4.23 27.32
C SER A 265 -2.91 4.42 26.20
N GLY A 266 -2.86 5.61 25.60
CA GLY A 266 -2.12 5.90 24.36
C GLY A 266 -0.99 6.93 24.54
N GLU A 267 -0.38 7.01 25.72
CA GLU A 267 0.56 8.06 26.12
C GLU A 267 1.78 8.17 25.19
N ALA A 268 2.18 7.07 24.55
CA ALA A 268 3.28 7.10 23.58
C ALA A 268 2.96 8.04 22.41
N ILE A 269 1.72 8.07 21.95
CA ILE A 269 1.27 8.90 20.82
C ILE A 269 1.28 10.37 21.28
N ASP A 270 0.77 10.65 22.48
CA ASP A 270 0.74 11.99 23.06
C ASP A 270 2.16 12.55 23.32
N LEU A 271 3.08 11.68 23.77
CA LEU A 271 4.49 12.01 23.92
C LEU A 271 5.11 12.41 22.57
N LEU A 272 4.90 11.61 21.52
CA LEU A 272 5.46 11.89 20.21
C LEU A 272 4.86 13.18 19.63
N GLU A 273 3.54 13.33 19.68
CA GLU A 273 2.83 14.52 19.22
C GLU A 273 3.35 15.78 19.91
N SER A 274 3.37 15.78 21.25
CA SER A 274 3.81 16.93 22.04
C SER A 274 5.27 17.30 21.75
N LYS A 275 6.17 16.32 21.62
CA LYS A 275 7.58 16.59 21.29
C LYS A 275 7.74 17.21 19.90
N PHE A 276 7.00 16.74 18.90
CA PHE A 276 7.03 17.33 17.56
C PHE A 276 6.39 18.73 17.54
N ARG A 277 5.25 18.95 18.20
CA ARG A 277 4.62 20.27 18.30
C ARG A 277 5.54 21.27 19.01
N ASN A 278 6.12 20.90 20.15
CA ASN A 278 7.02 21.76 20.92
C ASN A 278 8.31 22.09 20.15
N ALA A 279 8.79 21.19 19.29
CA ALA A 279 9.93 21.47 18.42
C ALA A 279 9.60 22.38 17.22
N GLY A 280 8.30 22.61 16.94
CA GLY A 280 7.80 23.51 15.91
C GLY A 280 7.56 22.86 14.56
N TYR A 281 7.30 21.55 14.51
CA TYR A 281 7.00 20.84 13.26
C TYR A 281 5.54 21.03 12.82
N THR A 282 5.33 21.00 11.50
CA THR A 282 3.99 20.99 10.91
C THR A 282 3.52 19.56 10.67
N PHE A 283 2.30 19.25 11.11
CA PHE A 283 1.70 17.92 10.92
C PHE A 283 1.08 17.80 9.53
N GLY A 284 1.32 16.67 8.86
CA GLY A 284 0.72 16.36 7.56
C GLY A 284 -0.66 15.69 7.65
N PHE A 285 -1.02 15.20 8.83
CA PHE A 285 -2.35 14.70 9.19
C PHE A 285 -2.50 14.73 10.71
N GLU A 286 -3.74 14.68 11.20
CA GLU A 286 -4.01 14.58 12.63
C GLU A 286 -3.50 13.26 13.21
N PRO A 287 -2.85 13.25 14.39
CA PRO A 287 -2.25 12.05 14.94
C PRO A 287 -3.22 10.88 15.12
N ILE A 288 -2.89 9.74 14.50
CA ILE A 288 -3.77 8.59 14.39
C ILE A 288 -3.65 7.71 15.63
N ARG A 289 -4.78 7.48 16.31
CA ARG A 289 -4.87 6.70 17.54
C ARG A 289 -5.81 5.51 17.34
N VAL A 290 -5.26 4.30 17.37
CA VAL A 290 -6.05 3.07 17.17
C VAL A 290 -6.09 2.24 18.44
N LYS A 291 -7.29 2.02 18.97
CA LYS A 291 -7.47 1.13 20.12
C LYS A 291 -7.50 -0.32 19.65
N PHE A 292 -6.61 -1.14 20.20
CA PHE A 292 -6.42 -2.56 19.86
C PHE A 292 -6.16 -2.79 18.36
N LYS A 293 -6.80 -3.82 17.79
CA LYS A 293 -6.60 -4.29 16.42
C LYS A 293 -7.31 -3.35 15.43
N PRO A 294 -6.63 -2.85 14.38
CA PRO A 294 -7.28 -2.03 13.35
C PRO A 294 -8.32 -2.85 12.57
N THR A 295 -9.45 -2.22 12.27
CA THR A 295 -10.49 -2.73 11.35
C THR A 295 -10.23 -2.25 9.92
N ASP A 296 -10.92 -2.81 8.93
CA ASP A 296 -10.78 -2.40 7.53
C ASP A 296 -11.07 -0.90 7.31
N ASN A 297 -12.09 -0.36 8.00
CA ASN A 297 -12.39 1.07 7.98
C ASN A 297 -11.23 1.92 8.52
N ILE A 298 -10.59 1.46 9.60
CA ILE A 298 -9.41 2.14 10.17
C ILE A 298 -8.23 2.05 9.20
N LEU A 299 -7.97 0.88 8.61
CA LEU A 299 -6.89 0.73 7.63
C LEU A 299 -7.12 1.62 6.41
N LYS A 300 -8.38 1.75 5.97
CA LYS A 300 -8.71 2.66 4.87
C LYS A 300 -8.45 4.12 5.23
N ALA A 301 -8.86 4.55 6.41
CA ALA A 301 -8.56 5.91 6.90
C ALA A 301 -7.04 6.15 7.03
N CYS A 302 -6.27 5.14 7.45
CA CYS A 302 -4.81 5.25 7.52
C CYS A 302 -4.17 5.39 6.12
N GLU A 303 -4.69 4.67 5.13
CA GLU A 303 -4.28 4.82 3.73
C GLU A 303 -4.62 6.22 3.19
N GLU A 304 -5.83 6.72 3.47
CA GLU A 304 -6.25 8.09 3.10
C GLU A 304 -5.33 9.15 3.73
N ALA A 305 -5.01 9.03 5.02
CA ALA A 305 -4.07 9.93 5.70
C ALA A 305 -2.66 9.90 5.06
N GLY A 306 -2.20 8.73 4.63
CA GLY A 306 -0.95 8.59 3.89
C GLY A 306 -0.98 9.31 2.53
N THR A 307 -2.10 9.22 1.82
CA THR A 307 -2.30 9.97 0.57
C THR A 307 -2.31 11.48 0.80
N ASP A 308 -3.02 11.97 1.80
CA ASP A 308 -3.08 13.39 2.14
C ASP A 308 -1.69 13.94 2.51
N PHE A 309 -0.90 13.14 3.23
CA PHE A 309 0.49 13.45 3.53
C PHE A 309 1.32 13.64 2.25
N ALA A 310 1.24 12.69 1.32
CA ALA A 310 1.95 12.75 0.05
C ALA A 310 1.52 13.95 -0.81
N GLN A 311 0.23 14.24 -0.87
CA GLN A 311 -0.31 15.39 -1.59
C GLN A 311 0.20 16.71 -0.99
N THR A 312 0.22 16.82 0.33
CA THR A 312 0.76 18.00 1.03
C THR A 312 2.22 18.26 0.64
N LEU A 313 3.05 17.22 0.61
CA LEU A 313 4.46 17.32 0.19
C LEU A 313 4.60 17.75 -1.28
N LYS A 314 3.81 17.14 -2.18
CA LYS A 314 3.81 17.50 -3.61
C LYS A 314 3.39 18.95 -3.83
N GLN A 315 2.35 19.41 -3.13
CA GLN A 315 1.87 20.79 -3.23
C GLN A 315 2.91 21.80 -2.72
N ALA A 316 3.54 21.52 -1.58
CA ALA A 316 4.62 22.35 -1.03
C ALA A 316 5.77 22.50 -2.04
N ARG A 317 6.14 21.42 -2.73
CA ARG A 317 7.15 21.45 -3.78
C ARG A 317 6.69 22.22 -5.03
N LYS A 318 5.46 21.96 -5.53
CA LYS A 318 4.92 22.65 -6.70
C LYS A 318 4.87 24.17 -6.49
N ARG A 319 4.54 24.63 -5.29
CA ARG A 319 4.59 26.06 -4.91
C ARG A 319 6.00 26.64 -5.03
N LYS A 320 7.04 25.93 -4.58
CA LYS A 320 8.45 26.32 -4.76
C LYS A 320 8.86 26.36 -6.24
N ALA A 321 8.43 25.38 -7.04
CA ALA A 321 8.78 25.32 -8.47
C ALA A 321 8.09 26.41 -9.32
N LYS A 322 6.83 26.77 -9.01
CA LYS A 322 6.06 27.77 -9.78
C LYS A 322 6.66 29.18 -9.71
N GLN A 323 7.49 29.48 -8.71
CA GLN A 323 8.22 30.75 -8.60
C GLN A 323 9.32 30.93 -9.67
N ILE A 324 9.69 29.87 -10.41
CA ILE A 324 10.83 29.89 -11.36
C ILE A 324 10.37 30.11 -12.83
N GLY A 325 9.06 30.29 -13.08
CA GLY A 325 8.55 30.93 -14.30
C GLY A 325 9.04 30.35 -15.64
N ILE A 326 8.79 29.08 -15.91
CA ILE A 326 9.07 28.48 -17.23
C ILE A 326 7.74 28.18 -17.93
N THR A 327 7.50 28.81 -19.09
CA THR A 327 6.46 28.40 -20.03
C THR A 327 7.08 27.50 -21.08
N SER A 328 6.73 26.22 -21.04
CA SER A 328 7.27 25.17 -21.91
C SER A 328 6.25 24.71 -22.94
N GLU A 329 6.69 23.95 -23.94
CA GLU A 329 5.86 23.24 -24.92
C GLU A 329 4.78 22.37 -24.25
N SER A 330 5.05 21.83 -23.05
CA SER A 330 4.10 21.13 -22.18
C SER A 330 2.80 21.91 -21.99
N ALA A 331 2.88 23.24 -21.81
CA ALA A 331 1.70 24.07 -21.55
C ALA A 331 0.73 24.13 -22.73
N ARG A 332 1.20 24.01 -23.99
CA ARG A 332 0.32 23.99 -25.18
C ARG A 332 -0.41 22.66 -25.30
N THR A 333 0.30 21.56 -25.11
CA THR A 333 -0.29 20.21 -25.09
C THR A 333 -1.32 20.07 -23.98
N GLU A 334 -1.02 20.59 -22.78
CA GLU A 334 -1.95 20.62 -21.67
C GLU A 334 -3.24 21.39 -21.98
N GLN A 335 -3.13 22.56 -22.63
CA GLN A 335 -4.31 23.32 -23.07
C GLN A 335 -5.15 22.56 -24.10
N ALA A 336 -4.51 21.85 -25.04
CA ALA A 336 -5.20 21.01 -26.02
C ALA A 336 -5.93 19.84 -25.33
N LEU A 337 -5.26 19.14 -24.41
CA LEU A 337 -5.88 18.07 -23.60
C LEU A 337 -7.06 18.57 -22.77
N GLY A 338 -7.02 19.82 -22.29
CA GLY A 338 -8.13 20.46 -21.59
C GLY A 338 -9.41 20.59 -22.43
N ARG A 339 -9.32 20.47 -23.77
CA ARG A 339 -10.47 20.50 -24.67
C ARG A 339 -11.19 19.15 -24.80
N ILE A 340 -10.64 18.07 -24.24
CA ILE A 340 -11.34 16.79 -24.16
C ILE A 340 -12.49 16.92 -23.17
N VAL A 341 -13.69 16.71 -23.70
CA VAL A 341 -14.97 16.83 -23.00
C VAL A 341 -15.41 15.46 -22.51
N GLY A 342 -15.97 15.40 -21.31
CA GLY A 342 -16.58 14.18 -20.80
C GLY A 342 -17.77 14.46 -19.89
N SER A 343 -18.59 13.44 -19.69
CA SER A 343 -19.79 13.52 -18.86
C SER A 343 -19.42 13.73 -17.41
N LEU A 344 -20.04 14.72 -16.77
CA LEU A 344 -19.91 14.91 -15.34
C LEU A 344 -20.74 13.84 -14.63
N SER A 345 -20.08 13.01 -13.84
CA SER A 345 -20.69 11.86 -13.17
C SER A 345 -20.10 11.66 -11.78
N VAL A 346 -20.78 10.89 -10.94
CA VAL A 346 -20.26 10.44 -9.66
C VAL A 346 -20.18 8.92 -9.67
N VAL A 347 -18.97 8.40 -9.50
CA VAL A 347 -18.74 6.97 -9.30
C VAL A 347 -18.93 6.68 -7.82
N THR A 348 -19.80 5.72 -7.51
CA THR A 348 -20.06 5.25 -6.15
C THR A 348 -19.79 3.75 -6.05
N THR A 349 -19.31 3.28 -4.91
CA THR A 349 -19.02 1.86 -4.70
C THR A 349 -19.25 1.49 -3.24
N LYS A 350 -19.52 0.20 -3.01
CA LYS A 350 -19.66 -0.39 -1.68
C LYS A 350 -19.00 -1.77 -1.68
N GLN A 351 -18.15 -2.04 -0.69
CA GLN A 351 -17.58 -3.36 -0.43
C GLN A 351 -17.66 -3.64 1.08
N GLY A 352 -18.56 -4.54 1.48
CA GLY A 352 -18.92 -4.69 2.89
C GLY A 352 -19.43 -3.36 3.46
N GLU A 353 -18.78 -2.89 4.53
CA GLU A 353 -19.09 -1.60 5.18
C GLU A 353 -18.39 -0.40 4.54
N LEU A 354 -17.39 -0.62 3.68
CA LEU A 354 -16.66 0.45 3.02
C LEU A 354 -17.48 1.03 1.89
N LYS A 355 -17.70 2.35 1.92
CA LYS A 355 -18.35 3.11 0.83
C LYS A 355 -17.39 4.13 0.25
N GLY A 356 -17.39 4.26 -1.07
CA GLY A 356 -16.56 5.22 -1.79
C GLY A 356 -17.38 6.06 -2.76
N ALA A 357 -16.97 7.32 -2.95
CA ALA A 357 -17.52 8.19 -3.97
C ALA A 357 -16.43 9.07 -4.58
N MET A 358 -16.55 9.35 -5.87
CA MET A 358 -15.67 10.27 -6.59
C MET A 358 -16.41 10.94 -7.74
N LEU A 359 -16.20 12.26 -7.88
CA LEU A 359 -16.58 12.96 -9.10
C LEU A 359 -15.67 12.50 -10.26
N ALA A 360 -16.27 11.99 -11.34
CA ALA A 360 -15.60 11.53 -12.53
C ALA A 360 -16.04 12.36 -13.74
N SER A 361 -15.09 12.69 -14.60
CA SER A 361 -15.37 13.35 -15.89
C SER A 361 -14.69 12.67 -17.07
N TRP A 362 -13.88 11.63 -16.85
CA TRP A 362 -13.22 10.86 -17.90
C TRP A 362 -13.92 9.52 -18.02
N VAL A 363 -15.10 9.59 -18.63
CA VAL A 363 -16.00 8.45 -18.82
C VAL A 363 -16.37 8.39 -20.30
N SER A 364 -16.32 7.19 -20.88
CA SER A 364 -16.73 6.94 -22.26
C SER A 364 -17.39 5.59 -22.38
N GLN A 365 -18.41 5.46 -23.24
CA GLN A 365 -18.83 4.15 -23.71
C GLN A 365 -17.66 3.50 -24.47
N ALA A 366 -17.48 2.20 -24.27
CA ALA A 366 -16.37 1.43 -24.81
C ALA A 366 -16.83 0.29 -25.73
N THR A 367 -17.98 -0.32 -25.43
CA THR A 367 -18.47 -1.51 -26.13
C THR A 367 -20.00 -1.56 -26.18
N PHE A 368 -20.53 -2.26 -27.19
CA PHE A 368 -21.95 -2.56 -27.33
C PHE A 368 -22.33 -3.96 -26.82
N ASN A 369 -21.44 -4.94 -26.96
CA ASN A 369 -21.70 -6.33 -26.56
C ASN A 369 -20.47 -6.98 -25.88
N PRO A 370 -20.52 -7.27 -24.56
CA PRO A 370 -21.52 -6.72 -23.63
C PRO A 370 -21.43 -5.19 -23.60
N PRO A 371 -22.51 -4.47 -23.23
CA PRO A 371 -22.44 -3.02 -23.09
C PRO A 371 -21.42 -2.66 -22.01
N GLY A 372 -20.52 -1.74 -22.32
CA GLY A 372 -19.42 -1.41 -21.42
C GLY A 372 -18.91 0.00 -21.58
N LEU A 373 -18.24 0.47 -20.54
CA LEU A 373 -17.72 1.82 -20.42
C LEU A 373 -16.33 1.82 -19.81
N THR A 374 -15.59 2.90 -20.06
CA THR A 374 -14.35 3.19 -19.35
C THR A 374 -14.54 4.32 -18.34
N VAL A 375 -13.79 4.23 -17.24
CA VAL A 375 -13.65 5.30 -16.25
C VAL A 375 -12.17 5.44 -15.90
N ALA A 376 -11.63 6.65 -15.94
CA ALA A 376 -10.30 6.90 -15.40
C ALA A 376 -10.38 7.39 -13.94
N VAL A 377 -9.58 6.80 -13.07
CA VAL A 377 -9.49 7.16 -11.64
C VAL A 377 -8.02 7.38 -11.28
N ALA A 378 -7.70 8.51 -10.67
CA ALA A 378 -6.35 8.78 -10.19
C ALA A 378 -5.97 7.80 -9.07
N LYS A 379 -4.73 7.30 -9.06
CA LYS A 379 -4.23 6.31 -8.08
C LYS A 379 -4.32 6.78 -6.63
N GLU A 380 -4.24 8.08 -6.42
CA GLU A 380 -4.38 8.71 -5.10
C GLU A 380 -5.83 8.75 -4.60
N ARG A 381 -6.84 8.55 -5.45
CA ARG A 381 -8.23 8.61 -4.99
C ARG A 381 -8.54 7.45 -4.06
N ALA A 382 -9.25 7.74 -2.96
CA ALA A 382 -9.63 6.71 -1.99
C ALA A 382 -10.44 5.58 -2.61
N ILE A 383 -11.31 5.87 -3.58
CA ILE A 383 -12.14 4.87 -4.24
C ILE A 383 -11.34 3.82 -5.03
N GLU A 384 -10.09 4.10 -5.39
CA GLU A 384 -9.24 3.21 -6.21
C GLU A 384 -9.13 1.80 -5.61
N SER A 385 -8.94 1.70 -4.29
CA SER A 385 -8.78 0.40 -3.62
C SER A 385 -10.07 -0.42 -3.53
N LEU A 386 -11.20 0.13 -4.00
CA LEU A 386 -12.50 -0.55 -4.01
C LEU A 386 -12.89 -0.97 -5.43
N MET A 387 -12.09 -0.62 -6.44
CA MET A 387 -12.39 -0.84 -7.86
C MET A 387 -11.51 -1.93 -8.50
N HIS A 388 -11.16 -2.97 -7.75
CA HIS A 388 -10.43 -4.12 -8.27
C HIS A 388 -11.25 -4.92 -9.30
N LYS A 389 -10.60 -5.82 -10.04
CA LYS A 389 -11.33 -6.73 -10.94
C LYS A 389 -12.42 -7.49 -10.20
N GLY A 390 -13.62 -7.53 -10.78
CA GLY A 390 -14.81 -8.12 -10.15
C GLY A 390 -15.56 -7.20 -9.19
N SER A 391 -14.97 -6.08 -8.76
CA SER A 391 -15.67 -5.08 -7.94
C SER A 391 -16.85 -4.47 -8.69
N LYS A 392 -17.84 -4.03 -7.91
CA LYS A 392 -19.05 -3.36 -8.40
C LYS A 392 -18.98 -1.87 -8.11
N PHE A 393 -19.52 -1.08 -9.01
CA PHE A 393 -19.72 0.36 -8.80
C PHE A 393 -20.94 0.84 -9.55
N THR A 394 -21.46 2.01 -9.18
CA THR A 394 -22.53 2.68 -9.88
C THR A 394 -22.01 4.00 -10.44
N LEU A 395 -22.21 4.23 -11.74
CA LEU A 395 -21.97 5.50 -12.39
C LEU A 395 -23.25 6.32 -12.36
N ASN A 396 -23.23 7.44 -11.63
CA ASN A 396 -24.35 8.37 -11.51
C ASN A 396 -24.12 9.57 -12.43
N ILE A 397 -24.88 9.67 -13.52
CA ILE A 397 -24.72 10.71 -14.53
C ILE A 397 -25.46 11.96 -14.05
N LEU A 398 -24.80 13.11 -13.96
CA LEU A 398 -25.41 14.33 -13.42
C LEU A 398 -26.19 15.10 -14.50
N ALA A 399 -27.28 15.76 -14.10
CA ALA A 399 -28.09 16.61 -14.98
C ALA A 399 -27.50 18.02 -15.13
N GLU A 400 -27.48 18.54 -16.36
CA GLU A 400 -27.20 19.95 -16.63
C GLU A 400 -28.22 20.83 -15.90
N GLY A 401 -27.80 21.99 -15.37
CA GLY A 401 -28.67 22.87 -14.59
C GLY A 401 -28.83 22.53 -13.10
N ASN A 402 -28.63 21.28 -12.67
CA ASN A 402 -28.72 20.89 -11.24
C ASN A 402 -27.47 20.14 -10.69
N HIS A 403 -26.42 19.97 -11.48
CA HIS A 403 -25.21 19.24 -11.03
C HIS A 403 -24.35 19.99 -10.00
N GLN A 404 -24.51 21.32 -9.87
CA GLN A 404 -23.61 22.16 -9.07
C GLN A 404 -23.50 21.79 -7.58
N PRO A 405 -24.59 21.45 -6.86
CA PRO A 405 -24.51 21.03 -5.46
C PRO A 405 -23.73 19.72 -5.29
N LEU A 406 -24.03 18.70 -6.09
CA LEU A 406 -23.34 17.41 -6.07
C LEU A 406 -21.86 17.56 -6.45
N MET A 407 -21.58 18.36 -7.48
CA MET A 407 -20.21 18.67 -7.89
C MET A 407 -19.41 19.31 -6.76
N LYS A 408 -19.96 20.35 -6.10
CA LYS A 408 -19.30 21.00 -4.96
C LYS A 408 -19.09 20.04 -3.79
N HIS A 409 -20.06 19.18 -3.51
CA HIS A 409 -19.98 18.19 -2.45
C HIS A 409 -18.86 17.18 -2.70
N PHE A 410 -18.78 16.58 -3.89
CA PHE A 410 -17.77 15.56 -4.19
C PHE A 410 -16.40 16.13 -4.59
N LEU A 411 -16.27 17.44 -4.78
CA LEU A 411 -14.98 18.13 -4.95
C LEU A 411 -14.32 18.53 -3.63
N LYS A 412 -15.07 18.60 -2.52
CA LYS A 412 -14.49 18.97 -1.22
C LYS A 412 -13.49 17.91 -0.75
N SER A 413 -12.49 18.33 0.01
CA SER A 413 -11.62 17.39 0.73
C SER A 413 -12.40 16.77 1.88
N PHE A 414 -12.45 15.45 1.91
CA PHE A 414 -13.02 14.68 3.02
C PHE A 414 -11.87 14.27 3.94
N ALA A 415 -12.05 14.43 5.25
CA ALA A 415 -11.10 13.89 6.21
C ALA A 415 -11.07 12.35 6.11
N PRO A 416 -9.94 11.70 6.48
CA PRO A 416 -9.86 10.26 6.50
C PRO A 416 -11.00 9.61 7.29
N GLY A 417 -11.74 8.69 6.65
CA GLY A 417 -12.90 8.02 7.23
C GLY A 417 -14.19 8.86 7.36
N GLU A 418 -14.21 10.11 6.88
CA GLU A 418 -15.44 10.93 6.83
C GLU A 418 -16.47 10.31 5.87
N ASP A 419 -17.75 10.34 6.24
CA ASP A 419 -18.83 9.85 5.38
C ASP A 419 -18.98 10.75 4.15
N ARG A 420 -18.63 10.20 2.98
CA ARG A 420 -18.72 10.87 1.69
C ARG A 420 -20.15 11.14 1.23
N PHE A 421 -21.14 10.50 1.82
CA PHE A 421 -22.56 10.61 1.45
C PHE A 421 -23.37 11.43 2.44
N ALA A 422 -22.75 12.00 3.47
CA ALA A 422 -23.44 12.83 4.45
C ALA A 422 -24.21 13.97 3.76
N GLY A 423 -25.54 13.99 3.93
CA GLY A 423 -26.43 14.98 3.31
C GLY A 423 -26.80 14.71 1.85
N ILE A 424 -26.40 13.57 1.27
CA ILE A 424 -26.77 13.16 -0.09
C ILE A 424 -27.81 12.05 -0.03
N GLU A 425 -28.95 12.26 -0.69
CA GLU A 425 -29.97 11.22 -0.81
C GLU A 425 -29.52 10.10 -1.75
N THR A 426 -29.51 8.88 -1.23
CA THR A 426 -29.15 7.69 -1.99
C THR A 426 -30.18 6.58 -1.83
N ILE A 427 -30.25 5.71 -2.83
CA ILE A 427 -30.92 4.39 -2.76
C ILE A 427 -29.88 3.30 -3.02
N GLU A 428 -30.14 2.07 -2.57
CA GLU A 428 -29.25 0.94 -2.82
C GLU A 428 -29.59 0.30 -4.18
N GLY A 429 -28.59 0.20 -5.07
CA GLY A 429 -28.73 -0.49 -6.36
C GLY A 429 -28.74 -2.02 -6.23
N ASN A 430 -29.02 -2.73 -7.32
CA ASN A 430 -29.02 -4.20 -7.34
C ASN A 430 -27.63 -4.77 -7.07
N ASN A 431 -26.59 -4.03 -7.43
CA ASN A 431 -25.19 -4.32 -7.18
C ASN A 431 -24.74 -3.93 -5.75
N GLY A 432 -25.64 -3.43 -4.90
CA GLY A 432 -25.40 -2.95 -3.53
C GLY A 432 -24.75 -1.57 -3.43
N CYS A 433 -24.37 -0.97 -4.55
CA CYS A 433 -23.69 0.34 -4.56
C CYS A 433 -24.72 1.49 -4.49
N PRO A 434 -24.38 2.63 -3.86
CA PRO A 434 -25.30 3.75 -3.74
C PRO A 434 -25.64 4.39 -5.09
N ILE A 435 -26.93 4.58 -5.38
CA ILE A 435 -27.43 5.40 -6.48
C ILE A 435 -27.83 6.76 -5.90
N ILE A 436 -27.36 7.86 -6.49
CA ILE A 436 -27.72 9.22 -6.07
C ILE A 436 -29.02 9.63 -6.74
N LYS A 437 -30.06 9.94 -5.95
CA LYS A 437 -31.41 10.21 -6.47
C LYS A 437 -31.50 11.42 -7.39
N ASP A 438 -30.70 12.45 -7.13
CA ASP A 438 -30.68 13.70 -7.90
C ASP A 438 -29.92 13.60 -9.24
N SER A 439 -29.53 12.39 -9.64
CA SER A 439 -28.84 12.15 -10.91
C SER A 439 -29.83 12.16 -12.09
N LEU A 440 -29.33 12.39 -13.30
CA LEU A 440 -30.08 12.24 -14.55
C LEU A 440 -30.38 10.76 -14.81
N ALA A 441 -29.36 9.92 -14.65
CA ALA A 441 -29.40 8.48 -14.90
C ALA A 441 -28.35 7.77 -14.04
N TYR A 442 -28.48 6.46 -13.91
CA TYR A 442 -27.44 5.64 -13.32
C TYR A 442 -27.17 4.38 -14.13
N ILE A 443 -25.94 3.87 -14.03
CA ILE A 443 -25.51 2.61 -14.62
C ILE A 443 -24.79 1.79 -13.55
N GLU A 444 -25.31 0.62 -13.24
CA GLU A 444 -24.69 -0.36 -12.37
C GLU A 444 -23.68 -1.17 -13.16
N CYS A 445 -22.44 -1.19 -12.70
CA CYS A 445 -21.30 -1.71 -13.43
C CYS A 445 -20.52 -2.73 -12.61
N ARG A 446 -19.86 -3.64 -13.31
CA ARG A 446 -18.84 -4.54 -12.76
C ARG A 446 -17.52 -4.32 -13.47
N VAL A 447 -16.44 -4.14 -12.71
CA VAL A 447 -15.09 -3.99 -13.25
C VAL A 447 -14.65 -5.31 -13.89
N GLU A 448 -14.37 -5.28 -15.19
CA GLU A 448 -13.90 -6.45 -15.94
C GLU A 448 -12.37 -6.44 -16.05
N ASN A 449 -11.78 -5.25 -16.25
CA ASN A 449 -10.34 -5.09 -16.36
C ASN A 449 -9.90 -3.68 -15.93
N ARG A 450 -8.61 -3.51 -15.61
CA ARG A 450 -7.98 -2.21 -15.37
C ARG A 450 -6.59 -2.13 -15.98
N MET A 451 -6.22 -0.96 -16.47
CA MET A 451 -4.93 -0.70 -17.08
C MET A 451 -4.22 0.45 -16.35
N GLU A 452 -2.93 0.27 -16.05
CA GLU A 452 -2.12 1.30 -15.43
C GLU A 452 -1.74 2.37 -16.47
N CYS A 453 -2.10 3.63 -16.22
CA CYS A 453 -1.87 4.74 -17.13
C CYS A 453 -1.20 5.91 -16.39
N GLY A 454 0.11 5.81 -16.13
CA GLY A 454 0.85 6.85 -15.43
C GLY A 454 0.34 7.07 -14.00
N ASP A 455 -0.32 8.19 -13.74
CA ASP A 455 -0.91 8.57 -12.45
C ASP A 455 -2.38 8.10 -12.27
N HIS A 456 -2.97 7.51 -13.30
CA HIS A 456 -4.34 6.98 -13.29
C HIS A 456 -4.39 5.48 -13.54
N TRP A 457 -5.51 4.88 -13.15
CA TRP A 457 -6.00 3.61 -13.67
C TRP A 457 -7.13 3.89 -14.66
N LEU A 458 -7.11 3.21 -15.81
CA LEU A 458 -8.25 3.14 -16.72
C LEU A 458 -9.00 1.84 -16.46
N PHE A 459 -10.21 1.93 -15.93
CA PHE A 459 -11.09 0.78 -15.71
C PHE A 459 -11.95 0.54 -16.94
N TYR A 460 -12.03 -0.70 -17.40
CA TYR A 460 -13.08 -1.16 -18.29
C TYR A 460 -14.12 -1.93 -17.47
N ALA A 461 -15.38 -1.53 -17.60
CA ALA A 461 -16.48 -2.08 -16.84
C ALA A 461 -17.63 -2.48 -17.75
N VAL A 462 -18.25 -3.61 -17.43
CA VAL A 462 -19.48 -4.06 -18.07
C VAL A 462 -20.67 -3.43 -17.35
N ALA A 463 -21.57 -2.83 -18.11
CA ALA A 463 -22.85 -2.33 -17.61
C ALA A 463 -23.81 -3.52 -17.44
N GLU A 464 -24.29 -3.74 -16.21
CA GLU A 464 -25.20 -4.84 -15.88
C GLU A 464 -26.66 -4.37 -15.98
N THR A 465 -26.96 -3.20 -15.40
CA THR A 465 -28.29 -2.56 -15.47
C THR A 465 -28.16 -1.04 -15.44
N GLY A 466 -29.21 -0.32 -15.84
CA GLY A 466 -29.25 1.14 -15.70
C GLY A 466 -30.67 1.66 -15.87
N ASN A 467 -30.92 2.88 -15.40
CA ASN A 467 -32.22 3.54 -15.53
C ASN A 467 -32.07 5.06 -15.68
N LEU A 468 -33.04 5.67 -16.35
CA LEU A 468 -33.24 7.13 -16.35
C LEU A 468 -34.04 7.52 -15.11
N LEU A 469 -33.52 8.46 -14.32
CA LEU A 469 -34.23 9.03 -13.18
C LEU A 469 -35.03 10.27 -13.58
N GLN A 470 -34.58 10.97 -14.61
CA GLN A 470 -35.27 12.09 -15.23
C GLN A 470 -35.41 11.81 -16.72
N SER A 471 -36.65 11.85 -17.24
CA SER A 471 -36.95 11.56 -18.66
C SER A 471 -36.45 12.64 -19.61
N ASP A 472 -36.46 13.89 -19.13
CA ASP A 472 -36.15 15.08 -19.91
C ASP A 472 -35.01 15.84 -19.22
N GLY A 473 -33.81 15.77 -19.79
CA GLY A 473 -32.62 16.41 -19.22
C GLY A 473 -31.40 16.20 -20.11
N LEU A 474 -30.47 17.16 -20.05
CA LEU A 474 -29.18 17.04 -20.73
C LEU A 474 -28.13 16.58 -19.72
N THR A 475 -27.19 15.74 -20.17
CA THR A 475 -26.04 15.34 -19.36
C THR A 475 -25.17 16.56 -19.06
N ALA A 476 -24.81 16.75 -17.79
CA ALA A 476 -23.86 17.77 -17.40
C ALA A 476 -22.47 17.45 -17.96
N VAL A 477 -21.75 18.48 -18.37
CA VAL A 477 -20.46 18.33 -19.07
C VAL A 477 -19.36 19.11 -18.36
N HIS A 478 -18.19 18.49 -18.19
CA HIS A 478 -17.04 19.17 -17.60
C HIS A 478 -16.15 19.82 -18.67
N HIS A 479 -16.08 21.15 -18.68
CA HIS A 479 -15.17 21.92 -19.53
C HIS A 479 -13.92 22.35 -18.76
N ARG A 480 -12.74 21.96 -19.25
CA ARG A 480 -11.45 22.32 -18.63
C ARG A 480 -10.67 23.31 -19.49
N LYS A 481 -9.80 24.08 -18.82
CA LYS A 481 -8.84 24.98 -19.49
C LYS A 481 -7.45 24.35 -19.66
N SER A 482 -7.16 23.30 -18.90
CA SER A 482 -5.92 22.53 -18.94
C SER A 482 -6.22 21.06 -18.68
N GLY A 483 -5.46 20.16 -19.29
CA GLY A 483 -5.51 18.72 -19.06
C GLY A 483 -4.65 18.24 -17.90
N SER A 484 -3.80 19.09 -17.32
CA SER A 484 -2.86 18.69 -16.26
C SER A 484 -3.47 18.68 -14.86
N HIS A 485 -4.60 19.37 -14.65
CA HIS A 485 -5.26 19.50 -13.34
C HIS A 485 -6.79 19.40 -13.51
N TYR A 486 -7.48 18.91 -12.48
CA TYR A 486 -8.94 18.83 -12.43
C TYR A 486 -9.60 20.19 -12.22
#